data_AF-F9RXI8-F1
#
_entry.id   AF-F9RXI8-F1
#
_cell.length_a   1.000
_cell.length_b   1.000
_cell.length_c   1.000
_cell.angle_alpha   90.00
_cell.angle_beta   90.00
_cell.angle_gamma   90.00
#
_symmetry.space_group_name_H-M   'P 1'
#
loop_
_entity.id
_entity.type
_entity.pdbx_description
1 polymer ?
#
loop_
_entity_poly.entity_id
_entity_poly.type
_entity_poly.pdbx_seq_one_letter_code
_entity_poly.pdbx_strand_id
1 'polypeptide(L)'
;MNKNNEKYDAESDEAFRNLQQLIAKLISDIGQNANESGKEVWVELKRSQYRLLKYKELLLHQEHIAESELFLARTELSSNEKKLGHLGIDALSMAINALDKELTP
;
A
#
# COMPACT_ATOMS: atom_id res chain seq x y z
N MET A 1 -0.80 39.02 0.35
CA MET A 1 -1.40 37.71 0.05
C MET A 1 -0.30 36.83 -0.54
N ASN A 2 0.11 35.80 0.20
CA ASN A 2 1.28 34.99 -0.10
C ASN A 2 0.89 33.87 -1.09
N LYS A 3 1.09 34.11 -2.39
CA LYS A 3 0.74 33.19 -3.50
C LYS A 3 1.43 31.82 -3.43
N ASN A 4 2.36 31.63 -2.49
CA ASN A 4 3.07 30.38 -2.32
C ASN A 4 2.25 29.35 -1.51
N ASN A 5 1.39 29.77 -0.58
CA ASN A 5 0.64 28.83 0.27
C ASN A 5 -0.37 27.99 -0.53
N GLU A 6 -1.10 28.62 -1.45
CA GLU A 6 -2.14 27.96 -2.25
C GLU A 6 -1.57 26.86 -3.17
N LYS A 7 -0.31 26.99 -3.59
CA LYS A 7 0.35 26.01 -4.46
C LYS A 7 0.79 24.75 -3.69
N TYR A 8 1.31 24.93 -2.47
CA TYR A 8 1.70 23.80 -1.61
C TYR A 8 0.48 23.00 -1.13
N ASP A 9 -0.62 23.68 -0.79
CA ASP A 9 -1.85 23.02 -0.36
C ASP A 9 -2.45 22.18 -1.51
N ALA A 10 -2.44 22.70 -2.74
CA ALA A 10 -2.94 21.98 -3.91
C ALA A 10 -2.10 20.74 -4.28
N GLU A 11 -0.77 20.83 -4.18
CA GLU A 11 0.15 19.70 -4.43
C GLU A 11 0.01 18.60 -3.37
N SER A 12 -0.17 18.97 -2.10
CA SER A 12 -0.44 18.03 -1.01
C SER A 12 -1.78 17.30 -1.19
N ASP A 13 -2.82 18.04 -1.56
CA ASP A 13 -4.14 17.47 -1.82
C ASP A 13 -4.14 16.54 -3.04
N GLU A 14 -3.39 16.87 -4.08
CA GLU A 14 -3.22 16.01 -5.26
C GLU A 14 -2.49 14.71 -4.90
N ALA A 15 -1.37 14.80 -4.17
CA ALA A 15 -0.63 13.62 -3.71
C ALA A 15 -1.51 12.70 -2.85
N PHE A 16 -2.31 13.27 -1.95
CA PHE A 16 -3.24 12.51 -1.13
C PHE A 16 -4.32 11.80 -1.96
N ARG A 17 -4.95 12.50 -2.92
CA ARG A 17 -5.92 11.90 -3.85
C ARG A 17 -5.30 10.76 -4.65
N ASN A 18 -4.09 10.96 -5.17
CA ASN A 18 -3.38 9.93 -5.93
C ASN A 18 -3.09 8.69 -5.09
N LEU A 19 -2.72 8.86 -3.81
CA LEU A 19 -2.56 7.76 -2.88
C LEU A 19 -3.88 7.02 -2.63
N GLN A 20 -4.97 7.74 -2.39
CA GLN A 20 -6.30 7.13 -2.21
C GLN A 20 -6.73 6.33 -3.45
N GLN A 21 -6.50 6.87 -4.66
CA GLN A 21 -6.78 6.16 -5.90
C GLN A 21 -5.93 4.90 -6.07
N LEU A 22 -4.64 4.95 -5.70
CA LEU A 22 -3.77 3.78 -5.74
C LEU A 22 -4.23 2.69 -4.76
N ILE A 23 -4.69 3.07 -3.56
CA ILE A 23 -5.25 2.14 -2.57
C ILE A 23 -6.56 1.51 -3.09
N ALA A 24 -7.46 2.33 -3.64
CA ALA A 24 -8.70 1.83 -4.23
C ALA A 24 -8.42 0.87 -5.40
N LYS A 25 -7.42 1.18 -6.23
CA LYS A 25 -6.97 0.31 -7.31
C LYS A 25 -6.42 -1.01 -6.78
N LEU A 26 -5.62 -1.00 -5.70
CA LEU A 26 -5.14 -2.23 -5.06
C LEU A 26 -6.30 -3.15 -4.66
N ILE A 27 -7.30 -2.61 -3.95
CA ILE A 27 -8.47 -3.38 -3.49
C ILE A 27 -9.27 -3.92 -4.67
N SER A 28 -9.53 -3.08 -5.68
CA SER A 28 -10.21 -3.48 -6.92
C SER A 28 -9.48 -4.61 -7.64
N ASP A 29 -8.16 -4.49 -7.82
CA ASP A 29 -7.34 -5.50 -8.49
C ASP A 29 -7.32 -6.82 -7.69
N ILE A 30 -7.31 -6.76 -6.35
CA ILE A 30 -7.44 -7.95 -5.50
C ILE A 30 -8.78 -8.65 -5.73
N GLY A 31 -9.89 -7.89 -5.70
CA GLY A 31 -11.23 -8.42 -5.92
C GLY A 31 -11.38 -9.07 -7.30
N GLN A 32 -10.89 -8.40 -8.35
CA GLN A 32 -10.90 -8.92 -9.71
C GLN A 32 -10.07 -10.21 -9.82
N ASN A 33 -8.83 -10.21 -9.34
CA ASN A 33 -7.95 -11.38 -9.41
C ASN A 33 -8.51 -12.58 -8.63
N ALA A 34 -9.11 -12.34 -7.47
CA ALA A 34 -9.76 -13.38 -6.68
C ALA A 34 -10.94 -13.99 -7.44
N ASN A 35 -11.79 -13.16 -8.03
CA ASN A 35 -12.91 -13.61 -8.86
C ASN A 35 -12.45 -14.41 -10.08
N GLU A 36 -11.47 -13.91 -10.83
CA GLU A 36 -10.90 -14.60 -12.00
C GLU A 36 -10.24 -15.93 -11.64
N SER A 37 -9.63 -16.01 -10.45
CA SER A 37 -8.96 -17.23 -9.97
C SER A 37 -9.89 -18.20 -9.23
N GLY A 38 -11.17 -17.87 -9.07
CA GLY A 38 -12.11 -18.65 -8.25
C GLY A 38 -11.74 -18.73 -6.77
N LYS A 39 -10.98 -17.76 -6.27
CA LYS A 39 -10.54 -17.69 -4.87
C LYS A 39 -11.43 -16.77 -4.07
N GLU A 40 -11.46 -17.00 -2.76
CA GLU A 40 -12.18 -16.13 -1.84
C GLU A 40 -11.47 -14.78 -1.69
N VAL A 41 -12.20 -13.69 -1.98
CA VAL A 41 -11.68 -12.31 -1.93
C VAL A 41 -11.06 -12.00 -0.56
N TRP A 42 -11.68 -12.44 0.54
CA TRP A 42 -11.16 -12.19 1.89
C TRP A 42 -9.78 -12.80 2.13
N VAL A 43 -9.48 -13.97 1.53
CA VAL A 43 -8.18 -14.61 1.63
C VAL A 43 -7.12 -13.78 0.92
N GLU A 44 -7.44 -13.27 -0.27
CA GLU A 44 -6.50 -12.45 -1.04
C GLU A 44 -6.30 -11.06 -0.43
N LEU A 45 -7.33 -10.47 0.18
CA LEU A 45 -7.21 -9.24 0.98
C LEU A 45 -6.25 -9.44 2.17
N LYS A 46 -6.41 -10.53 2.95
CA LYS A 46 -5.49 -10.85 4.06
C LYS A 46 -4.07 -11.11 3.59
N ARG A 47 -3.89 -11.77 2.45
CA ARG A 47 -2.56 -11.99 1.85
C ARG A 47 -1.89 -10.66 1.47
N SER A 48 -2.63 -9.76 0.84
CA SER A 48 -2.13 -8.42 0.51
C SER A 48 -1.76 -7.65 1.77
N GLN A 49 -2.64 -7.65 2.78
CA GLN A 49 -2.38 -6.98 4.06
C GLN A 49 -1.10 -7.52 4.72
N TYR A 50 -0.95 -8.85 4.78
CA TYR A 50 0.21 -9.49 5.36
C TYR A 50 1.51 -9.09 4.64
N ARG A 51 1.52 -9.10 3.30
CA ARG A 51 2.68 -8.67 2.51
C ARG A 51 3.07 -7.22 2.79
N LEU A 52 2.10 -6.33 2.87
CA LEU A 52 2.32 -4.91 3.18
C LEU A 52 2.83 -4.70 4.61
N LEU A 53 2.26 -5.41 5.59
CA LEU A 53 2.72 -5.38 6.99
C LEU A 53 4.17 -5.86 7.11
N LYS A 54 4.48 -7.03 6.53
CA LYS A 54 5.84 -7.59 6.52
C LYS A 54 6.83 -6.61 5.90
N TYR A 55 6.51 -6.04 4.74
CA TYR A 55 7.40 -5.10 4.07
C TYR A 55 7.58 -3.80 4.86
N LYS A 56 6.50 -3.27 5.45
CA LYS A 56 6.55 -2.09 6.33
C LYS A 56 7.46 -2.33 7.54
N GLU A 57 7.33 -3.47 8.20
CA GLU A 57 8.15 -3.82 9.37
C GLU A 57 9.63 -3.89 9.00
N LEU A 58 9.96 -4.53 7.88
CA LEU A 58 11.33 -4.60 7.40
C LEU A 58 11.89 -3.22 7.03
N LEU A 59 11.08 -2.32 6.46
CA LEU A 59 11.50 -0.95 6.22
C LEU A 59 11.78 -0.18 7.52
N LEU A 60 10.96 -0.36 8.55
CA LEU A 60 11.15 0.29 9.85
C LEU A 60 12.45 -0.15 10.53
N HIS A 61 12.89 -1.39 10.26
CA HIS A 61 14.08 -1.97 10.85
C HIS A 61 15.25 -2.14 9.85
N GLN A 62 15.22 -1.42 8.73
CA GLN A 62 16.17 -1.60 7.62
C GLN A 62 17.65 -1.50 8.03
N GLU A 63 17.97 -0.73 9.08
CA GLU A 63 19.34 -0.56 9.59
C GLU A 63 19.84 -1.77 10.41
N HIS A 64 18.94 -2.68 10.78
CA HIS A 64 19.21 -3.82 11.65
C HIS A 64 18.95 -5.18 10.98
N ILE A 65 18.53 -5.18 9.71
CA ILE A 65 18.24 -6.39 8.94
C ILE A 65 19.19 -6.51 7.74
N ALA A 66 19.25 -7.71 7.16
CA ALA A 66 20.00 -7.90 5.92
C ALA A 66 19.24 -7.26 4.74
N GLU A 67 19.96 -6.54 3.86
CA GLU A 67 19.38 -5.94 2.65
C GLU A 67 18.62 -6.98 1.79
N SER A 68 19.11 -8.22 1.76
CA SER A 68 18.46 -9.34 1.06
C SER A 68 17.05 -9.63 1.59
N GLU A 69 16.78 -9.46 2.88
CA GLU A 69 15.46 -9.70 3.46
C GLU A 69 14.44 -8.67 2.97
N LEU A 70 14.85 -7.39 2.95
CA LEU A 70 14.04 -6.30 2.41
C LEU A 70 13.80 -6.48 0.90
N PHE A 71 14.84 -6.88 0.16
CA PHE A 71 14.74 -7.18 -1.26
C PHE A 71 13.74 -8.31 -1.53
N LEU A 72 13.86 -9.44 -0.83
CA LEU A 72 12.95 -10.58 -0.98
C LEU A 72 11.51 -10.19 -0.67
N ALA A 73 11.26 -9.50 0.44
CA ALA A 73 9.92 -9.02 0.77
C ALA A 73 9.36 -8.08 -0.29
N ARG A 74 10.20 -7.20 -0.87
CA ARG A 74 9.80 -6.35 -2.00
C ARG A 74 9.43 -7.16 -3.23
N THR A 75 10.10 -8.28 -3.51
CA THR A 75 9.79 -9.10 -4.70
C THR A 75 8.41 -9.77 -4.61
N GLU A 76 7.99 -10.15 -3.40
CA GLU A 76 6.69 -10.77 -3.10
C GLU A 76 5.51 -9.81 -3.32
N LEU A 77 5.76 -8.49 -3.31
CA LEU A 77 4.72 -7.47 -3.50
C LEU A 77 4.13 -7.47 -4.92
N SER A 78 2.82 -7.24 -5.01
CA SER A 78 2.13 -6.93 -6.27
C SER A 78 2.58 -5.59 -6.86
N SER A 79 2.18 -5.28 -8.10
CA SER A 79 2.57 -4.02 -8.76
C SER A 79 2.10 -2.78 -7.99
N ASN A 80 0.86 -2.78 -7.50
CA ASN A 80 0.34 -1.66 -6.71
C ASN A 80 0.95 -1.61 -5.30
N GLU A 81 1.21 -2.77 -4.67
CA GLU A 81 1.93 -2.83 -3.39
C GLU A 81 3.35 -2.27 -3.50
N LYS A 82 4.06 -2.54 -4.60
CA LYS A 82 5.39 -1.97 -4.88
C LYS A 82 5.35 -0.45 -5.00
N LYS A 83 4.30 0.10 -5.63
CA LYS A 83 4.10 1.56 -5.72
C LYS A 83 3.86 2.18 -4.34
N LEU A 84 3.02 1.54 -3.52
CA LEU A 84 2.79 1.96 -2.13
C LEU A 84 4.09 1.91 -1.31
N GLY A 85 4.86 0.84 -1.45
CA GLY A 85 6.17 0.72 -0.81
C GLY A 85 7.18 1.78 -1.24
N HIS A 86 7.11 2.25 -2.49
CA HIS A 86 7.92 3.35 -2.99
C HIS A 86 7.52 4.71 -2.39
N LEU A 87 6.23 4.91 -2.09
CA LEU A 87 5.72 6.11 -1.43
C LEU A 87 6.03 6.14 0.08
N GLY A 88 6.53 5.04 0.65
CA GLY A 88 7.06 4.98 2.01
C GLY A 88 6.08 4.47 3.07
N ILE A 89 6.50 4.58 4.33
CA ILE A 89 5.84 3.97 5.50
C ILE A 89 4.41 4.50 5.72
N ASP A 90 4.16 5.78 5.46
CA ASP A 90 2.84 6.38 5.64
C ASP A 90 1.84 5.83 4.61
N ALA A 91 2.25 5.74 3.35
CA ALA A 91 1.43 5.13 2.29
C ALA A 91 1.14 3.65 2.56
N LEU A 92 2.13 2.90 3.03
CA LEU A 92 1.94 1.51 3.48
C LEU A 92 0.92 1.44 4.63
N SER A 93 1.03 2.32 5.63
CA SER A 93 0.11 2.36 6.78
C SER A 93 -1.31 2.68 6.36
N MET A 94 -1.51 3.66 5.46
CA MET A 94 -2.82 4.00 4.92
C MET A 94 -3.44 2.84 4.13
N ALA A 95 -2.65 2.15 3.32
CA ALA A 95 -3.11 0.99 2.56
C ALA A 95 -3.51 -0.18 3.47
N ILE A 96 -2.72 -0.47 4.51
CA ILE A 96 -3.03 -1.50 5.51
C ILE A 96 -4.35 -1.16 6.21
N ASN A 97 -4.51 0.08 6.68
CA ASN A 97 -5.75 0.53 7.33
C ASN A 97 -6.98 0.45 6.41
N ALA A 98 -6.80 0.69 5.10
CA ALA A 98 -7.88 0.52 4.14
C ALA A 98 -8.26 -0.95 3.97
N LEU A 99 -7.27 -1.84 3.88
CA LEU A 99 -7.50 -3.30 3.83
C LEU A 99 -8.15 -3.82 5.12
N ASP A 100 -7.77 -3.31 6.30
CA ASP A 100 -8.42 -3.65 7.57
C ASP A 100 -9.92 -3.36 7.55
N LYS A 101 -10.31 -2.22 6.96
CA LYS A 101 -11.74 -1.86 6.82
C LYS A 101 -12.50 -2.84 5.93
N GLU A 102 -11.89 -3.33 4.86
CA GLU A 102 -12.49 -4.36 3.99
C GLU A 102 -12.59 -5.73 4.67
N LEU A 103 -11.77 -5.97 5.70
CA LEU A 103 -11.71 -7.24 6.43
C LEU A 103 -12.58 -7.27 7.68
N THR A 104 -13.12 -6.13 8.10
CA THR A 104 -13.98 -6.01 9.28
C THR A 104 -15.45 -6.00 8.84
N PRO A 105 -16.30 -6.93 9.31
CA PRO A 105 -17.71 -7.00 8.94
C PRO A 105 -18.57 -5.86 9.53
#